data_AF-A0A520D6M2-F1
#
_entry.id   AF-A0A520D6M2-F1
#
_cell.length_a   1.000
_cell.length_b   1.000
_cell.length_c   1.000
_cell.angle_alpha   90.00
_cell.angle_beta   90.00
_cell.angle_gamma   90.00
#
_symmetry.space_group_name_H-M   'P 1'
#
loop_
_entity.id
_entity.type
_entity.pdbx_description
1 polymer ?
#
loop_
_entity_poly.entity_id
_entity_poly.type
_entity_poly.pdbx_seq_one_letter_code
_entity_poly.pdbx_strand_id
1 'polypeptide(L)'
;FGPSVVAVDGSLDRPGMRERVFADRTVRHRLEAILHPMIGRECERAAAAAAPGRPIVFDVPLLVESGHWRARVDRVLVVDAKEETQLRRVMARSGWTPEAVRAVIAQQATRRTRRAAADAVLFNDTSNLQELENEVESVWSQWHHRVAAMIEVKK
;
A
#
# COMPACT_ATOMS: atom_id res chain seq x y z
N PHE A 1 11.78 0.50 -22.27
CA PHE A 1 11.27 -0.88 -22.14
C PHE A 1 11.07 -1.56 -23.50
N GLY A 2 10.95 -0.80 -24.60
CA GLY A 2 10.83 -1.34 -25.95
C GLY A 2 9.36 -1.48 -26.38
N PRO A 3 9.08 -1.65 -27.68
CA PRO A 3 7.71 -1.73 -28.20
C PRO A 3 6.89 -2.89 -27.63
N SER A 4 7.56 -3.96 -27.21
CA SER A 4 6.94 -5.18 -26.70
C SER A 4 6.17 -5.02 -25.38
N VAL A 5 6.26 -3.87 -24.69
CA VAL A 5 5.42 -3.60 -23.50
C VAL A 5 4.23 -2.70 -23.81
N VAL A 6 3.98 -2.41 -25.09
CA VAL A 6 2.82 -1.64 -25.55
C VAL A 6 1.86 -2.62 -26.21
N ALA A 7 0.64 -2.66 -25.72
CA ALA A 7 -0.43 -3.48 -26.27
C ALA A 7 -0.94 -2.89 -27.60
N VAL A 8 -1.72 -3.68 -28.34
CA VAL A 8 -2.26 -3.29 -29.67
C VAL A 8 -3.11 -2.02 -29.59
N ASP A 9 -3.79 -1.79 -28.47
CA ASP A 9 -4.62 -0.60 -28.22
C ASP A 9 -3.81 0.62 -27.74
N GLY A 10 -2.48 0.52 -27.70
CA GLY A 10 -1.58 1.57 -27.21
C GLY A 10 -1.45 1.64 -25.69
N SER A 11 -2.16 0.78 -24.95
CA SER A 11 -2.02 0.70 -23.49
C SER A 11 -0.74 -0.03 -23.08
N LEU A 12 -0.39 0.04 -21.79
CA LEU A 12 0.71 -0.75 -21.24
C LEU A 12 0.30 -2.22 -21.16
N ASP A 13 1.08 -3.11 -21.77
CA ASP A 13 1.03 -4.56 -21.48
C ASP A 13 1.51 -4.79 -20.04
N ARG A 14 0.58 -4.72 -19.10
CA ARG A 14 0.83 -4.88 -17.67
C ARG A 14 1.38 -6.28 -17.35
N PRO A 15 0.84 -7.39 -17.87
CA PRO A 15 1.45 -8.72 -17.71
C PRO A 15 2.91 -8.78 -18.18
N GLY A 16 3.22 -8.35 -19.41
CA GLY A 16 4.59 -8.41 -19.93
C GLY A 16 5.55 -7.49 -19.19
N MET A 17 5.10 -6.30 -18.79
CA MET A 17 5.89 -5.42 -17.93
C MET A 17 6.14 -6.02 -16.55
N ARG A 18 5.13 -6.67 -15.95
CA ARG A 18 5.22 -7.33 -14.65
C ARG A 18 6.28 -8.42 -14.64
N GLU A 19 6.28 -9.28 -15.66
CA GLU A 19 7.27 -10.35 -15.80
C GLU A 19 8.70 -9.78 -15.80
N ARG A 20 8.93 -8.70 -16.55
CA ARG A 20 10.23 -8.05 -16.64
C ARG A 20 10.69 -7.43 -15.33
N VAL A 21 9.82 -6.71 -14.63
CA VAL A 21 10.20 -6.07 -13.35
C VAL A 21 10.40 -7.07 -12.23
N PHE A 22 9.77 -8.26 -12.29
CA PHE A 22 10.04 -9.33 -11.34
C PHE A 22 11.31 -10.11 -11.64
N ALA A 23 11.70 -10.21 -12.92
CA ALA A 23 12.93 -10.86 -13.34
C ALA A 23 14.18 -9.99 -13.13
N ASP A 24 14.08 -8.67 -13.28
CA ASP A 24 15.23 -7.75 -13.26
C ASP A 24 14.98 -6.50 -12.39
N ARG A 25 15.76 -6.40 -11.31
CA ARG A 25 15.72 -5.25 -10.38
C ARG A 25 16.08 -3.92 -11.05
N THR A 26 16.95 -3.92 -12.06
CA THR A 26 17.33 -2.69 -12.78
C THR A 26 16.16 -2.16 -13.62
N VAL A 27 15.42 -3.07 -14.26
CA VAL A 27 14.19 -2.75 -14.99
C VAL A 27 13.12 -2.22 -14.03
N ARG A 28 12.97 -2.87 -12.87
CA ARG A 28 12.06 -2.40 -11.81
C ARG A 28 12.39 -0.99 -11.34
N HIS A 29 13.66 -0.74 -10.97
CA HIS A 29 14.09 0.59 -10.52
C HIS A 29 13.91 1.66 -11.60
N ARG A 30 14.16 1.32 -12.88
CA ARG A 30 13.89 2.25 -13.98
C ARG A 30 12.40 2.57 -14.11
N LEU A 31 11.51 1.60 -13.92
CA LEU A 31 10.06 1.82 -13.97
C LEU A 31 9.60 2.68 -12.78
N GLU A 32 10.05 2.33 -11.57
CA GLU A 32 9.78 3.07 -10.34
C GLU A 32 10.23 4.54 -10.45
N ALA A 33 11.41 4.81 -11.00
CA ALA A 33 11.93 6.16 -11.18
C ALA A 33 11.07 7.03 -12.11
N ILE A 34 10.35 6.42 -13.05
CA ILE A 34 9.39 7.13 -13.92
C ILE A 34 8.06 7.33 -13.18
N LEU A 35 7.56 6.28 -12.54
CA LEU A 35 6.21 6.27 -11.96
C LEU A 35 6.12 7.03 -10.64
N HIS A 36 7.09 6.91 -9.74
CA HIS A 36 6.99 7.48 -8.39
C HIS A 36 6.80 9.00 -8.38
N PRO A 37 7.52 9.81 -9.19
CA PRO A 37 7.27 11.25 -9.25
C PRO A 37 5.87 11.58 -9.81
N MET A 38 5.37 10.78 -10.76
CA MET A 38 4.04 10.98 -11.32
C MET A 38 2.94 10.65 -10.31
N ILE A 39 3.08 9.51 -9.62
CA ILE A 39 2.16 9.08 -8.56
C ILE A 39 2.17 10.09 -7.42
N GLY A 40 3.34 10.57 -6.99
CA GLY A 40 3.46 11.58 -5.92
C GLY A 40 2.70 12.86 -6.25
N ARG A 41 2.86 13.40 -7.47
CA ARG A 41 2.11 14.58 -7.93
C ARG A 41 0.61 14.35 -7.98
N GLU A 42 0.18 13.17 -8.42
CA GLU A 42 -1.25 12.85 -8.48
C GLU A 42 -1.87 12.68 -7.08
N CYS A 43 -1.13 12.07 -6.15
CA CYS A 43 -1.52 11.99 -4.74
C CYS A 43 -1.65 13.39 -4.12
N GLU A 44 -0.70 14.29 -4.37
CA GLU A 44 -0.74 15.67 -3.89
C GLU A 44 -1.92 16.44 -4.50
N ARG A 45 -2.17 16.29 -5.81
CA ARG A 45 -3.30 16.89 -6.51
C ARG A 45 -4.64 16.41 -5.93
N ALA A 46 -4.79 15.11 -5.74
CA ALA A 46 -6.01 14.52 -5.17
C ALA A 46 -6.22 14.96 -3.72
N ALA A 47 -5.14 15.04 -2.94
CA ALA A 47 -5.21 15.49 -1.56
C ALA A 47 -5.60 16.97 -1.44
N ALA A 48 -5.06 17.83 -2.30
CA ALA A 48 -5.41 19.26 -2.34
C ALA A 48 -6.86 19.51 -2.78
N ALA A 49 -7.48 18.58 -3.51
CA ALA A 49 -8.88 18.66 -3.92
C ALA A 49 -9.87 18.21 -2.83
N ALA A 50 -9.39 17.62 -1.72
CA ALA A 50 -10.25 17.18 -0.63
C ALA A 50 -10.83 18.38 0.16
N ALA A 51 -12.07 18.24 0.63
CA ALA A 51 -12.68 19.29 1.44
C ALA A 51 -11.93 19.48 2.78
N PRO A 52 -11.83 20.72 3.30
CA PRO A 52 -11.16 20.99 4.57
C PRO A 52 -11.65 20.09 5.71
N GLY A 53 -10.72 19.57 6.52
CA GLY A 53 -11.04 18.71 7.67
C GLY A 53 -11.46 17.28 7.32
N ARG A 54 -11.41 16.87 6.05
CA ARG A 54 -11.57 15.46 5.68
C ARG A 54 -10.25 14.70 5.83
N PRO A 55 -10.27 13.49 6.41
CA PRO A 55 -9.11 12.60 6.37
C PRO A 55 -8.80 12.20 4.93
N ILE A 56 -7.52 11.98 4.67
CA ILE A 56 -7.03 11.50 3.38
C ILE A 56 -6.25 10.22 3.67
N VAL A 57 -6.62 9.15 2.97
CA VAL A 57 -5.96 7.85 3.09
C VAL A 57 -5.15 7.59 1.83
N PHE A 58 -3.84 7.45 2.00
CA PHE A 58 -2.95 6.99 0.95
C PHE A 58 -2.75 5.48 1.09
N ASP A 59 -3.23 4.69 0.14
CA ASP A 59 -2.92 3.26 0.05
C ASP A 59 -1.55 3.10 -0.62
N VAL A 60 -0.54 2.72 0.17
CA VAL A 60 0.86 2.71 -0.24
C VAL A 60 1.46 1.31 -0.03
N PRO A 61 1.47 0.44 -1.05
CA PRO A 61 1.97 -0.93 -0.93
C PRO A 61 3.46 -1.03 -0.55
N LEU A 62 4.26 -0.02 -0.93
CA LEU A 62 5.71 0.03 -0.72
C LEU A 62 6.13 1.12 0.28
N LEU A 63 5.30 1.37 1.29
CA LEU A 63 5.50 2.48 2.24
C LEU A 63 6.88 2.41 2.92
N VAL A 64 7.27 1.21 3.36
CA VAL A 64 8.55 1.00 4.07
C VAL A 64 9.72 1.06 3.10
N GLU A 65 9.57 0.44 1.94
CA GLU A 65 10.61 0.29 0.93
C GLU A 65 10.98 1.62 0.27
N SER A 66 9.99 2.51 0.09
CA SER A 66 10.18 3.82 -0.51
C SER A 66 10.74 4.87 0.46
N GLY A 67 10.58 4.68 1.77
CA GLY A 67 11.18 5.49 2.84
C GLY A 67 10.69 6.95 2.96
N HIS A 68 10.12 7.53 1.91
CA HIS A 68 9.75 8.97 1.89
C HIS A 68 8.32 9.26 2.36
N TRP A 69 7.47 8.24 2.53
CA TRP A 69 6.06 8.44 2.89
C TRP A 69 5.85 8.76 4.37
N ARG A 70 6.70 8.26 5.27
CA ARG A 70 6.50 8.46 6.72
C ARG A 70 6.45 9.94 7.11
N ALA A 71 7.19 10.79 6.41
CA ALA A 71 7.22 12.24 6.62
C ALA A 71 6.02 12.98 5.99
N ARG A 72 5.22 12.31 5.16
CA ARG A 72 4.09 12.89 4.42
C ARG A 72 2.73 12.59 5.06
N VAL A 73 2.69 11.76 6.10
CA VAL A 73 1.45 11.30 6.72
C VAL A 73 1.50 11.45 8.24
N ASP A 74 0.35 11.77 8.83
CA ASP A 74 0.22 11.90 10.28
C ASP A 74 0.29 10.56 11.00
N ARG A 75 -0.26 9.51 10.36
CA ARG A 75 -0.37 8.15 10.90
C ARG A 75 -0.12 7.11 9.82
N VAL A 76 0.45 5.97 10.22
CA VAL A 76 0.64 4.77 9.42
C VAL A 76 -0.20 3.64 10.00
N LEU A 77 -1.16 3.17 9.21
CA LEU A 77 -1.95 1.96 9.50
C LEU A 77 -1.37 0.79 8.69
N VAL A 78 -0.98 -0.30 9.35
CA VAL A 78 -0.57 -1.52 8.65
C VAL A 78 -1.69 -2.55 8.74
N VAL A 79 -2.17 -3.01 7.59
CA VAL A 79 -3.05 -4.18 7.49
C VAL A 79 -2.15 -5.42 7.40
N ASP A 80 -2.14 -6.22 8.46
CA ASP A 80 -1.29 -7.40 8.59
C ASP A 80 -2.11 -8.68 8.44
N ALA A 81 -1.54 -9.68 7.78
CA ALA A 81 -2.08 -11.02 7.71
C ALA A 81 -0.92 -12.01 7.69
N LYS A 82 -1.14 -13.24 8.16
CA LYS A 82 -0.16 -14.31 8.06
C LYS A 82 0.22 -14.59 6.60
N GLU A 83 1.45 -15.02 6.37
CA GLU A 83 1.93 -15.30 5.00
C GLU A 83 1.11 -16.41 4.34
N GLU A 84 0.64 -17.41 5.10
CA GLU A 84 -0.26 -18.45 4.61
C GLU A 84 -1.60 -17.86 4.14
N THR A 85 -2.13 -16.88 4.87
CA THR A 85 -3.34 -16.15 4.49
C THR A 85 -3.13 -15.35 3.20
N GLN A 86 -2.01 -14.63 3.10
CA GLN A 86 -1.64 -13.86 1.90
C GLN A 86 -1.51 -14.79 0.69
N LEU A 87 -0.77 -15.89 0.84
CA LEU A 87 -0.56 -16.90 -0.19
C LEU A 87 -1.89 -17.42 -0.74
N ARG A 88 -2.74 -17.94 0.15
CA ARG A 88 -4.05 -18.48 -0.20
C ARG A 88 -4.93 -17.45 -0.92
N ARG A 89 -4.98 -16.21 -0.44
CA ARG A 89 -5.83 -15.15 -1.03
C ARG A 89 -5.33 -14.72 -2.41
N VAL A 90 -4.01 -14.57 -2.61
CA VAL A 90 -3.47 -14.18 -3.92
C VAL A 90 -3.70 -15.29 -4.96
N MET A 91 -3.45 -16.55 -4.58
CA MET A 91 -3.71 -17.71 -5.42
C MET A 91 -5.19 -17.76 -5.84
N ALA A 92 -6.12 -17.67 -4.88
CA ALA A 92 -7.55 -17.75 -5.16
C ALA A 92 -8.05 -16.59 -6.05
N ARG A 93 -7.58 -15.36 -5.80
CA ARG A 93 -8.03 -14.17 -6.54
C ARG A 93 -7.41 -14.08 -7.94
N SER A 94 -6.15 -14.43 -8.06
CA SER A 94 -5.32 -14.02 -9.21
C SER A 94 -4.80 -15.20 -10.03
N GLY A 95 -5.03 -16.45 -9.57
CA GLY A 95 -4.59 -17.67 -10.26
C GLY A 95 -3.07 -17.89 -10.27
N TRP A 96 -2.32 -17.19 -9.41
CA TRP A 96 -0.87 -17.31 -9.37
C TRP A 96 -0.44 -18.64 -8.74
N THR A 97 0.69 -19.18 -9.19
CA THR A 97 1.34 -20.33 -8.55
C THR A 97 1.85 -19.97 -7.16
N PRO A 98 1.90 -20.91 -6.20
CA PRO A 98 2.47 -20.66 -4.87
C PRO A 98 3.88 -20.07 -4.91
N GLU A 99 4.72 -20.53 -5.84
CA GLU A 99 6.11 -20.12 -6.00
C GLU A 99 6.21 -18.64 -6.39
N ALA A 100 5.42 -18.22 -7.38
CA ALA A 100 5.34 -16.82 -7.80
C ALA A 100 4.89 -15.90 -6.65
N VAL A 101 3.90 -16.31 -5.85
CA VAL A 101 3.43 -15.50 -4.72
C VAL A 101 4.51 -15.37 -3.64
N ARG A 102 5.18 -16.48 -3.28
CA ARG A 102 6.29 -16.45 -2.31
C ARG A 102 7.45 -15.58 -2.81
N ALA A 103 7.78 -15.66 -4.10
CA ALA A 103 8.81 -14.85 -4.71
C ALA A 103 8.51 -13.35 -4.58
N VAL A 104 7.25 -12.94 -4.75
CA VAL A 104 6.83 -11.54 -4.57
C VAL A 104 6.86 -11.13 -3.11
N ILE A 105 6.35 -11.97 -2.18
CA ILE A 105 6.41 -11.68 -0.74
C ILE A 105 7.87 -11.48 -0.29
N ALA A 106 8.80 -12.30 -0.79
CA ALA A 106 10.23 -12.21 -0.46
C ALA A 106 10.92 -10.93 -0.98
N GLN A 107 10.33 -10.25 -1.97
CA GLN A 107 10.86 -8.98 -2.48
C GLN A 107 10.40 -7.75 -1.67
N GLN A 108 9.45 -7.92 -0.75
CA GLN A 108 8.90 -6.86 0.08
C GLN A 108 9.64 -6.75 1.42
N ALA A 109 9.48 -5.63 2.11
CA ALA A 109 9.94 -5.45 3.48
C ALA A 109 9.34 -6.53 4.38
N THR A 110 10.12 -7.06 5.34
CA THR A 110 9.65 -8.13 6.22
C THR A 110 8.41 -7.72 7.01
N ARG A 111 7.57 -8.68 7.40
CA ARG A 111 6.40 -8.44 8.27
C ARG A 111 6.77 -7.65 9.52
N ARG A 112 7.90 -7.98 10.15
CA ARG A 112 8.42 -7.27 11.33
C ARG A 112 8.76 -5.81 11.01
N THR A 113 9.43 -5.56 9.89
CA THR A 113 9.77 -4.20 9.45
C THR A 113 8.52 -3.37 9.16
N ARG A 114 7.51 -3.95 8.50
CA ARG A 114 6.22 -3.26 8.26
C ARG A 114 5.53 -2.89 9.56
N ARG A 115 5.39 -3.83 10.48
CA ARG A 115 4.76 -3.57 11.79
C ARG A 115 5.53 -2.52 12.62
N ALA A 116 6.86 -2.48 12.53
CA ALA A 116 7.67 -1.50 13.23
C ALA A 116 7.49 -0.06 12.72
N ALA A 117 7.03 0.11 11.46
CA ALA A 117 6.74 1.42 10.89
C ALA A 117 5.33 1.93 11.20
N ALA A 118 4.49 1.13 11.85
CA ALA A 118 3.07 1.39 12.03
C ALA A 118 2.78 2.17 13.32
N ASP A 119 1.86 3.12 13.26
CA ASP A 119 1.25 3.73 14.45
C ASP A 119 0.09 2.85 14.98
N ALA A 120 -0.54 2.05 14.11
CA ALA A 120 -1.47 0.98 14.49
C ALA A 120 -1.41 -0.18 13.48
N VAL A 121 -1.77 -1.39 13.94
CA VAL A 121 -1.83 -2.59 13.11
C VAL A 121 -3.23 -3.20 13.19
N LEU A 122 -3.83 -3.50 12.03
CA LEU A 122 -5.07 -4.26 11.91
C LEU A 122 -4.76 -5.68 11.45
N PHE A 123 -5.32 -6.69 12.12
CA PHE A 123 -5.06 -8.09 11.78
C PHE A 123 -6.17 -8.65 10.89
N ASN A 124 -5.90 -8.75 9.59
CA ASN A 124 -6.84 -9.22 8.59
C ASN A 124 -6.66 -10.72 8.26
N ASP A 125 -6.55 -11.55 9.30
CA ASP A 125 -6.58 -13.01 9.17
C ASP A 125 -8.01 -13.58 9.23
N THR A 126 -8.97 -12.79 9.70
CA THR A 126 -10.39 -13.20 9.81
C THR A 126 -11.06 -13.35 8.43
N SER A 127 -12.08 -14.21 8.38
CA SER A 127 -13.03 -14.30 7.26
C SER A 127 -14.27 -13.44 7.46
N ASN A 128 -14.40 -12.76 8.61
CA ASN A 128 -15.54 -11.93 8.95
C ASN A 128 -15.22 -10.45 8.70
N LEU A 129 -15.86 -9.86 7.68
CA LEU A 129 -15.66 -8.46 7.35
C LEU A 129 -16.13 -7.53 8.47
N GLN A 130 -17.18 -7.91 9.22
CA GLN A 130 -17.73 -7.09 10.31
C GLN A 130 -16.73 -6.90 11.45
N GLU A 131 -15.95 -7.94 11.76
CA GLU A 131 -14.88 -7.82 12.77
C GLU A 131 -13.83 -6.79 12.34
N LEU A 132 -13.43 -6.82 11.07
CA LEU A 132 -12.47 -5.87 10.53
C LEU A 132 -13.05 -4.44 10.49
N GLU A 133 -14.32 -4.28 10.13
CA GLU A 133 -15.02 -2.98 10.19
C GLU A 133 -15.01 -2.41 11.60
N ASN A 134 -15.33 -3.23 12.61
CA ASN A 134 -15.31 -2.82 14.01
C ASN A 134 -13.89 -2.41 14.47
N GLU A 135 -12.84 -3.13 14.03
CA GLU A 135 -11.46 -2.73 14.34
C GLU A 135 -11.08 -1.41 13.68
N VAL A 136 -11.48 -1.20 12.42
CA VAL A 136 -11.27 0.06 11.69
C VAL A 136 -11.95 1.22 12.42
N GLU A 137 -13.21 1.06 12.85
CA GLU A 137 -13.95 2.07 13.60
C GLU A 137 -13.31 2.38 14.95
N SER A 138 -12.80 1.36 15.65
CA SER A 138 -12.09 1.53 16.91
C SER A 138 -10.80 2.34 16.74
N VAL A 139 -9.97 1.99 15.75
CA VAL A 139 -8.75 2.75 15.44
C VAL A 139 -9.10 4.19 15.03
N TRP A 140 -10.11 4.35 14.19
CA TRP A 140 -10.58 5.65 13.73
C TRP A 140 -11.02 6.55 14.89
N SER A 141 -11.84 6.03 15.79
CA SER A 141 -12.32 6.76 16.97
C SER A 141 -11.15 7.22 17.85
N GLN A 142 -10.17 6.35 18.11
CA GLN A 142 -9.00 6.69 18.90
C GLN A 142 -8.15 7.81 18.27
N TRP A 143 -8.04 7.83 16.95
CA TRP A 143 -7.30 8.86 16.24
C TRP A 143 -8.06 10.20 16.20
N HIS A 144 -9.38 10.16 16.01
CA HIS A 144 -10.20 11.38 15.93
C HIS A 144 -10.42 12.06 17.29
N HIS A 145 -10.63 11.30 18.37
CA HIS A 145 -10.84 11.89 19.69
C HIS A 145 -9.61 12.66 20.21
N ARG A 146 -8.39 12.25 19.82
CA ARG A 146 -7.15 12.97 20.19
C ARG A 146 -6.94 14.27 19.40
N VAL A 147 -7.49 14.39 18.19
CA VAL A 147 -7.43 15.64 17.41
C VAL A 147 -8.32 16.71 18.04
N ALA A 148 -9.52 16.34 18.52
CA ALA A 148 -10.42 17.26 19.21
C ALA A 148 -9.82 17.81 20.52
N ALA A 149 -9.25 16.93 21.36
CA ALA A 149 -8.62 17.34 22.62
C ALA A 149 -7.39 18.26 22.42
N MET A 150 -6.61 18.07 21.34
CA MET A 150 -5.43 18.89 21.06
C MET A 150 -5.78 20.27 20.49
N ILE A 151 -6.97 20.44 19.90
CA ILE A 151 -7.54 21.74 19.52
C ILE A 151 -8.06 22.48 20.76
N GLU A 152 -8.61 21.76 21.73
CA GLU A 152 -9.21 22.33 22.94
C GLU A 152 -8.18 22.85 23.95
N VAL A 153 -7.01 22.21 24.04
CA VAL A 153 -5.90 22.60 24.94
C VAL A 153 -5.10 23.82 24.43
N LYS A 154 -5.29 24.25 23.17
CA LYS A 154 -4.61 25.42 22.58
C LYS A 154 -5.40 26.75 22.72
N LYS A 155 -6.44 26.79 23.54
CA LYS A 155 -7.16 28.04 23.87
C LYS A 155 -6.59 28.72 25.11
#